data_AF-E9KTK2-F1
#
_entry.id   AF-E9KTK2-F1
#
_cell.length_a   1.000
_cell.length_b   1.000
_cell.length_c   1.000
_cell.angle_alpha   90.00
_cell.angle_beta   90.00
_cell.angle_gamma   90.00
#
_symmetry.space_group_name_H-M   'P 1'
#
loop_
_entity.id
_entity.type
_entity.pdbx_description
1 polymer ?
#
loop_
_entity_poly.entity_id
_entity_poly.type
_entity_poly.pdbx_seq_one_letter_code
_entity_poly.pdbx_strand_id
1 'polypeptide(L)' 'MDIAPDIFDCDDLGYGVVVLSGPVPAEAVERVSRCVSNCPESALTLR' A
#
# COMPACT_ATOMS: atom_id res chain seq x y z
N MET A 1 -10.87 7.27 -3.35
CA MET A 1 -10.96 6.03 -2.55
C MET A 1 -9.76 5.21 -2.97
N ASP A 2 -8.61 5.49 -2.34
CA ASP A 2 -7.26 5.38 -2.94
C ASP A 2 -6.41 4.29 -2.26
N ILE A 3 -7.02 3.20 -1.76
CA ILE A 3 -6.32 2.17 -0.95
C ILE A 3 -5.43 1.23 -1.78
N ALA A 4 -5.39 1.38 -3.11
CA ALA A 4 -4.65 0.50 -4.02
C ALA A 4 -4.84 -1.00 -3.71
N PRO A 5 -6.06 -1.54 -3.88
CA PRO A 5 -6.41 -2.92 -3.48
C PRO A 5 -5.66 -4.02 -4.24
N ASP A 6 -5.02 -3.68 -5.36
CA ASP A 6 -4.12 -4.58 -6.10
C ASP A 6 -2.73 -4.72 -5.42
N ILE A 7 -2.44 -3.86 -4.44
CA ILE A 7 -1.14 -3.76 -3.76
C ILE A 7 -1.28 -4.01 -2.26
N PHE A 8 -2.36 -3.55 -1.65
CA PHE A 8 -2.63 -3.68 -0.23
C PHE A 8 -3.93 -4.45 0.02
N ASP A 9 -3.90 -5.29 1.05
CA ASP A 9 -5.07 -5.98 1.59
C ASP A 9 -5.01 -5.99 3.12
N CYS A 10 -6.01 -6.55 3.77
CA CYS A 10 -6.00 -6.80 5.22
C CYS A 10 -5.90 -8.29 5.51
N ASP A 11 -5.10 -8.66 6.52
CA ASP A 11 -5.11 -10.03 7.06
C ASP A 11 -6.36 -10.31 7.92
N ASP A 12 -6.47 -11.55 8.42
CA ASP A 12 -7.60 -11.99 9.26
C ASP A 12 -7.74 -11.20 10.58
N LEU A 13 -6.68 -10.50 11.02
CA LEU A 13 -6.67 -9.65 12.21
C LEU A 13 -6.94 -8.18 11.89
N GLY A 14 -7.07 -7.82 10.61
CA GLY A 14 -7.32 -6.47 10.13
C GLY A 14 -6.06 -5.64 9.92
N TYR A 15 -4.86 -6.23 9.96
CA TYR A 15 -3.62 -5.52 9.66
C TYR A 15 -3.41 -5.40 8.16
N GLY A 16 -2.98 -4.21 7.72
CA GLY A 16 -2.62 -3.97 6.32
C GLY A 16 -1.39 -4.78 5.91
N VAL A 17 -1.50 -5.55 4.84
CA VAL A 17 -0.44 -6.36 4.25
C VAL A 17 -0.22 -6.00 2.78
N VAL A 18 1.00 -6.17 2.28
CA VAL A 18 1.32 -5.98 0.86
C VAL A 18 1.11 -7.31 0.13
N VAL A 19 0.20 -7.31 -0.85
CA VAL A 19 -0.13 -8.50 -1.65
C VAL A 19 0.56 -8.52 -3.01
N LEU A 20 1.17 -7.40 -3.42
CA LEU A 20 1.94 -7.33 -4.67
C LEU A 20 3.24 -8.14 -4.55
N SER A 21 3.39 -9.14 -5.43
CA SER A 21 4.64 -9.88 -5.60
C SER A 21 5.55 -9.15 -6.60
N GLY A 22 6.45 -8.31 -6.12
CA GLY A 22 7.47 -7.64 -6.95
C GLY A 22 7.46 -6.11 -6.82
N PRO A 23 8.14 -5.41 -7.74
CA PRO A 23 8.21 -3.95 -7.71
C PRO A 23 6.85 -3.32 -8.03
N VAL A 24 6.60 -2.16 -7.44
CA VAL A 24 5.42 -1.34 -7.76
C VAL A 24 5.53 -0.86 -9.21
N PRO A 25 4.51 -1.09 -10.06
CA PRO A 25 4.53 -0.61 -11.43
C PRO A 25 4.48 0.92 -11.46
N ALA A 26 5.13 1.53 -12.46
CA ALA A 26 5.31 2.99 -12.54
C ALA A 26 3.98 3.77 -12.46
N GLU A 27 2.92 3.24 -13.06
CA GLU A 27 1.57 3.81 -13.03
C GLU A 27 0.90 3.79 -11.65
N ALA A 28 1.35 2.91 -10.74
CA ALA A 28 0.80 2.78 -9.39
C ALA A 28 1.62 3.55 -8.34
N VAL A 29 2.81 4.07 -8.69
CA VAL A 29 3.71 4.75 -7.75
C VAL A 29 3.03 5.93 -7.05
N GLU A 30 2.26 6.75 -7.77
CA GLU A 30 1.55 7.89 -7.15
C GLU A 30 0.50 7.43 -6.14
N ARG A 31 -0.21 6.34 -6.44
CA ARG A 31 -1.23 5.77 -5.54
C ARG A 31 -0.59 5.19 -4.29
N VAL A 32 0.52 4.46 -4.44
CA VAL A 32 1.28 3.90 -3.31
C VAL A 32 1.89 5.00 -2.45
N SER A 33 2.43 6.06 -3.07
CA SER A 33 2.96 7.22 -2.35
C SER A 33 1.89 7.89 -1.50
N ARG A 34 0.66 8.06 -2.02
CA ARG A 34 -0.47 8.56 -1.23
C ARG A 34 -0.85 7.63 -0.07
N CYS A 35 -0.82 6.31 -0.28
CA CYS A 35 -1.07 5.34 0.79
C CYS A 35 -0.05 5.48 1.93
N VAL A 36 1.24 5.63 1.57
CA VAL A 36 2.32 5.86 2.53
C VAL A 36 2.09 7.15 3.31
N SER A 37 1.81 8.27 2.63
CA SER A 37 1.57 9.57 3.27
C SER A 37 0.31 9.61 4.13
N ASN A 38 -0.73 8.85 3.78
CA ASN A 38 -1.99 8.80 4.52
C ASN A 38 -1.98 7.77 5.65
N CYS A 39 -0.95 6.93 5.76
CA CYS A 39 -0.88 5.93 6.82
C CYS A 39 -0.66 6.61 8.18
N PRO A 40 -1.66 6.63 9.08
CA PRO A 40 -1.55 7.38 10.34
C PRO A 40 -0.47 6.82 11.26
N GLU A 41 -0.18 5.52 11.14
CA GLU A 41 0.80 4.82 11.95
C GLU A 41 2.21 4.84 11.32
N SER A 42 2.38 5.44 10.14
CA SER A 42 3.65 5.44 9.39
C SER A 42 4.23 4.02 9.18
N ALA A 43 3.35 3.03 9.07
CA ALA A 43 3.71 1.62 8.93
C ALA A 43 4.15 1.23 7.51
N LEU A 44 3.91 2.10 6.53
CA LEU A 44 4.25 1.88 5.12
C LEU A 44 5.52 2.65 4.75
N THR A 45 6.39 2.04 3.93
CA THR A 45 7.62 2.68 3.41
C THR A 45 7.77 2.39 1.92
N LEU A 46 8.13 3.42 1.14
CA LEU A 46 8.48 3.32 -0.28
C LEU A 46 10.00 3.53 -0.43
N ARG A 47 10.69 2.59 -1.09
CA ARG A 47 12.15 2.58 -1.26
C ARG A 47 12.56 2.18 -2.67
#